data_AF-A0A5M3MBN3-F1
#
_entry.id   AF-A0A5M3MBN3-F1
#
_cell.length_a   1.000
_cell.length_b   1.000
_cell.length_c   1.000
_cell.angle_alpha   90.00
_cell.angle_beta   90.00
_cell.angle_gamma   90.00
#
_symmetry.space_group_name_H-M   'P 1'
#
loop_
_entity.id
_entity.type
_entity.pdbx_description
1 polymer ?
#
loop_
_entity_poly.entity_id
_entity_poly.type
_entity_poly.pdbx_seq_one_letter_code
_entity_poly.pdbx_strand_id
1 'polypeptide(L)'
;MSFSSFYGAPRQGHLKSSFSKEHETELASFGACDVLVTGFTEKRFGDAWGDFKYIGRIRHSDGLIVLLRMRSDPSMGTMDRALFRGYIINSRNFVGRWRFVDGDQPAQWEAAFSLCKDTALS
;
A
#
# COMPACT_ATOMS: atom_id res chain seq x y z
N MET A 1 0.34 32.60 -8.29
CA MET A 1 0.44 31.71 -7.12
C MET A 1 1.20 30.47 -7.56
N SER A 2 2.42 30.27 -7.06
CA SER A 2 3.33 29.19 -7.48
C SER A 2 3.48 28.21 -6.32
N PHE A 3 3.22 26.93 -6.55
CA PHE A 3 3.42 25.88 -5.55
C PHE A 3 4.77 25.23 -5.81
N SER A 4 5.80 25.63 -5.05
CA SER A 4 7.10 24.98 -5.08
C SER A 4 6.99 23.63 -4.37
N SER A 5 7.23 22.55 -5.11
CA SER A 5 7.32 21.20 -4.57
C SER A 5 8.53 21.12 -3.63
N PHE A 6 8.30 20.96 -2.33
CA PHE A 6 9.34 20.67 -1.34
C PHE A 6 9.67 19.18 -1.34
N TYR A 7 10.24 18.66 -2.43
CA TYR A 7 10.95 17.38 -2.38
C TYR A 7 12.40 17.69 -1.99
N GLY A 8 12.72 17.51 -0.71
CA GLY A 8 14.11 17.44 -0.28
C GLY A 8 14.77 16.19 -0.88
N ALA A 9 16.03 16.30 -1.27
CA ALA A 9 16.84 15.14 -1.67
C ALA A 9 16.81 14.07 -0.56
N PRO A 10 16.92 12.77 -0.90
CA PRO A 10 16.88 11.70 0.09
C PRO A 10 17.95 11.94 1.18
N ARG A 11 17.55 11.90 2.45
CA ARG A 11 18.48 12.03 3.57
C ARG A 11 19.44 10.83 3.56
N GLN A 12 20.67 11.06 3.11
CA GLN A 12 21.79 10.15 3.34
C GLN A 12 22.20 10.28 4.80
N GLY A 13 21.57 9.51 5.70
CA GLY A 13 21.92 9.62 7.10
C GLY A 13 21.16 8.68 8.01
N HIS A 14 21.85 7.59 8.36
CA HIS A 14 21.72 6.90 9.65
C HIS A 14 20.54 5.92 9.80
N LEU A 15 20.63 4.78 9.11
CA LEU A 15 20.02 3.54 9.59
C LEU A 15 21.13 2.66 10.20
N LYS A 16 21.54 2.93 11.44
CA LYS A 16 22.22 1.90 12.24
C LYS A 16 21.12 1.08 12.91
N SER A 17 20.53 0.16 12.16
CA SER A 17 19.73 -0.91 12.76
C SER A 17 20.65 -2.12 12.91
N SER A 18 20.86 -2.55 14.14
CA SER A 18 21.56 -3.78 14.50
C SER A 18 20.73 -4.98 14.03
N PHE A 19 20.80 -5.29 12.74
CA PHE A 19 20.41 -6.56 12.16
C PHE A 19 21.69 -7.36 11.91
N SER A 20 21.64 -8.65 12.24
CA SER A 20 22.73 -9.62 12.21
C SER A 20 23.56 -9.55 10.94
N LYS A 21 24.89 -9.46 11.12
CA LYS A 21 25.98 -9.25 10.15
C LYS A 21 26.05 -10.21 8.95
N GLU A 22 25.18 -11.20 8.85
CA GLU A 22 25.29 -12.28 7.86
C GLU A 22 24.45 -12.05 6.60
N HIS A 23 23.46 -11.14 6.63
CA HIS A 23 22.66 -10.77 5.45
C HIS A 23 23.09 -9.45 4.78
N GLU A 24 24.08 -8.75 5.35
CA GLU A 24 24.53 -7.44 4.88
C GLU A 24 25.28 -7.49 3.54
N THR A 25 25.81 -8.66 3.16
CA THR A 25 26.66 -8.83 1.97
C THR A 25 25.87 -9.06 0.68
N GLU A 26 24.60 -9.46 0.75
CA GLU A 26 23.80 -9.83 -0.44
C GLU A 26 22.86 -8.71 -0.92
N LEU A 27 22.56 -7.72 -0.08
CA LEU A 27 21.73 -6.57 -0.47
C LEU A 27 22.48 -5.55 -1.33
N ALA A 28 23.81 -5.58 -1.34
CA ALA A 28 24.63 -4.70 -2.16
C ALA A 28 24.60 -5.06 -3.66
N SER A 29 24.12 -6.25 -4.05
CA SER A 29 24.08 -6.69 -5.45
C SER A 29 22.69 -6.65 -6.11
N PHE A 30 21.62 -6.43 -5.35
CA PHE A 30 20.32 -6.22 -5.96
C PHE A 30 20.08 -4.71 -6.08
N GLY A 31 20.30 -4.17 -7.29
CA GLY A 31 19.78 -2.85 -7.65
C GLY A 31 18.30 -2.73 -7.30
N ALA A 32 17.80 -1.50 -7.13
CA ALA A 32 16.44 -1.14 -6.69
C ALA A 32 15.41 -2.29 -6.72
N CYS A 33 15.22 -2.98 -5.59
CA CYS A 33 14.22 -4.03 -5.45
C CYS A 33 12.82 -3.44 -5.27
N ASP A 34 11.88 -3.81 -6.14
CA ASP A 34 10.45 -3.55 -5.94
C ASP A 34 9.84 -4.59 -5.01
N VAL A 35 9.10 -4.16 -4.00
CA VAL A 35 8.33 -5.04 -3.11
C VAL A 35 6.88 -5.05 -3.58
N LEU A 36 6.39 -6.21 -4.04
CA LEU A 36 4.99 -6.40 -4.45
C LEU A 36 4.14 -6.91 -3.29
N VAL A 37 2.94 -6.37 -3.17
CA VAL A 37 1.95 -6.76 -2.16
C VAL A 37 0.73 -7.33 -2.88
N THR A 38 0.31 -8.54 -2.50
CA THR A 38 -0.88 -9.19 -3.04
C THR A 38 -1.75 -9.70 -1.91
N GLY A 39 -3.05 -9.85 -2.18
CA GLY A 39 -3.99 -10.39 -1.21
C GLY A 39 -5.38 -10.59 -1.80
N PHE A 40 -6.22 -11.31 -1.09
CA PHE A 40 -7.61 -11.50 -1.45
C PHE A 40 -8.47 -11.51 -0.18
N THR A 41 -9.75 -11.22 -0.36
CA THR A 41 -10.73 -11.31 0.73
C THR A 41 -11.06 -12.78 0.95
N GLU A 42 -10.92 -13.26 2.19
CA GLU A 42 -11.28 -14.64 2.51
C GLU A 42 -12.80 -14.84 2.34
N LYS A 43 -13.20 -16.04 1.90
CA LYS A 43 -14.60 -16.37 1.59
C LYS A 43 -15.58 -16.00 2.72
N ARG A 44 -15.20 -16.24 3.98
CA ARG A 44 -16.04 -15.92 5.16
C ARG A 44 -16.36 -14.42 5.30
N PHE A 45 -15.51 -13.55 4.77
CA PHE A 45 -15.71 -12.10 4.77
C PHE A 45 -16.27 -11.61 3.42
N GLY A 46 -16.05 -12.38 2.35
CA GLY A 46 -16.55 -12.12 1.00
C GLY A 46 -18.05 -11.93 0.94
N ASP A 47 -18.81 -12.79 1.63
CA ASP A 47 -20.27 -12.73 1.64
C ASP A 47 -20.82 -11.44 2.30
N ALA A 48 -20.08 -10.87 3.27
CA ALA A 48 -20.52 -9.68 4.00
C ALA A 48 -20.01 -8.36 3.39
N TRP A 49 -18.78 -8.36 2.87
CA TRP A 49 -18.08 -7.14 2.45
C TRP A 49 -17.75 -7.09 0.97
N GLY A 50 -17.88 -8.21 0.26
CA GLY A 50 -17.51 -8.38 -1.14
C GLY A 50 -16.17 -9.09 -1.31
N ASP A 51 -16.10 -9.93 -2.34
CA ASP A 51 -14.87 -10.61 -2.75
C ASP A 51 -13.96 -9.67 -3.52
N PHE A 52 -12.86 -9.25 -2.89
CA PHE A 52 -11.86 -8.41 -3.53
C PHE A 52 -10.50 -9.09 -3.66
N LYS A 53 -9.77 -8.71 -4.70
CA LYS A 53 -8.34 -8.94 -4.91
C LYS A 53 -7.59 -7.64 -4.72
N TYR A 54 -6.40 -7.74 -4.17
CA TYR A 54 -5.50 -6.63 -3.90
C TYR A 54 -4.17 -6.88 -4.61
N ILE A 55 -3.68 -5.87 -5.31
CA ILE A 55 -2.32 -5.84 -5.87
C ILE A 55 -1.72 -4.46 -5.64
N GLY A 56 -0.46 -4.42 -5.27
CA GLY A 56 0.19 -3.16 -4.98
C GLY A 56 1.68 -3.29 -4.83
N ARG A 57 2.30 -2.21 -4.38
CA ARG A 57 3.74 -2.16 -4.14
C ARG A 57 4.10 -1.24 -2.99
N ILE A 58 5.30 -1.45 -2.46
CA ILE A 58 5.95 -0.57 -1.49
C ILE A 58 7.07 0.17 -2.19
N ARG A 59 7.06 1.50 -2.13
CA ARG A 59 8.15 2.31 -2.65
C ARG A 59 9.33 2.25 -1.68
N HIS A 60 10.48 1.81 -2.16
CA HIS A 60 11.67 1.63 -1.33
C HIS A 60 12.22 2.94 -0.73
N SER A 61 12.03 4.09 -1.40
CA SER A 61 12.62 5.36 -0.96
C SER A 61 12.02 5.95 0.31
N ASP A 62 10.71 5.74 0.53
CA ASP A 62 9.94 6.39 1.60
C ASP A 62 8.95 5.45 2.30
N GLY A 63 8.82 4.20 1.85
CA GLY A 63 7.86 3.25 2.39
C GLY A 63 6.40 3.50 1.98
N LEU A 64 6.13 4.36 0.98
CA LEU A 64 4.76 4.58 0.50
C LEU A 64 4.19 3.29 -0.06
N ILE A 65 3.06 2.87 0.49
CA ILE A 65 2.31 1.70 0.03
C ILE A 65 1.19 2.20 -0.87
N VAL A 66 1.06 1.58 -2.06
CA VAL A 66 -0.08 1.80 -2.96
C VAL A 66 -0.69 0.46 -3.29
N LEU A 67 -1.98 0.28 -2.97
CA LEU A 67 -2.75 -0.93 -3.26
C LEU A 67 -3.93 -0.60 -4.17
N LEU A 68 -4.12 -1.40 -5.20
CA LEU A 68 -5.31 -1.44 -6.02
C LEU A 68 -6.19 -2.59 -5.52
N ARG A 69 -7.41 -2.26 -5.08
CA ARG A 69 -8.48 -3.20 -4.80
C ARG A 69 -9.35 -3.36 -6.05
N MET A 70 -9.68 -4.59 -6.41
CA MET A 70 -10.59 -4.93 -7.51
C MET A 70 -11.55 -6.02 -7.07
N ARG A 71 -12.80 -6.05 -7.55
CA ARG A 71 -13.67 -7.22 -7.34
C ARG A 71 -13.07 -8.46 -8.02
N SER A 72 -13.28 -9.62 -7.39
CA SER A 72 -12.86 -10.91 -7.95
C SER A 72 -13.64 -11.27 -9.22
N ASP A 73 -14.92 -10.88 -9.29
CA ASP A 73 -15.82 -11.04 -10.43
C ASP A 73 -16.05 -9.66 -11.10
N PRO A 74 -15.58 -9.44 -12.33
CA PRO A 74 -15.70 -8.18 -13.05
C PRO A 74 -17.07 -7.94 -13.70
N SER A 75 -18.05 -8.85 -13.55
CA SER A 75 -19.36 -8.71 -14.18
C SER A 75 -20.34 -7.77 -13.45
N MET A 76 -19.97 -7.27 -12.27
CA MET A 76 -20.87 -6.60 -11.33
C MET A 76 -20.55 -5.10 -11.13
N GLY A 77 -20.60 -4.31 -12.21
CA GLY A 77 -20.73 -2.84 -12.14
C GLY A 77 -19.45 -2.01 -12.41
N THR A 78 -19.60 -0.68 -12.43
CA THR A 78 -18.54 0.26 -12.86
C THR A 78 -17.64 0.74 -11.71
N MET A 79 -18.09 0.68 -10.46
CA MET A 79 -17.35 1.14 -9.25
C MET A 79 -16.52 0.02 -8.60
N ASP A 80 -15.78 -0.72 -9.41
CA ASP A 80 -15.17 -1.98 -8.99
C ASP A 80 -13.73 -1.84 -8.49
N ARG A 81 -13.12 -0.66 -8.66
CA ARG A 81 -11.70 -0.43 -8.38
C ARG A 81 -11.49 0.72 -7.42
N ALA A 82 -10.66 0.48 -6.41
CA ALA A 82 -10.29 1.51 -5.44
C ALA A 82 -8.78 1.52 -5.24
N LEU A 83 -8.19 2.72 -5.22
CA LEU A 83 -6.79 2.94 -4.95
C LEU A 83 -6.62 3.36 -3.48
N PHE A 84 -5.85 2.60 -2.73
CA PHE A 84 -5.44 2.89 -1.37
C PHE A 84 -3.99 3.33 -1.39
N ARG A 85 -3.67 4.44 -0.72
CA ARG A 85 -2.30 4.86 -0.52
C ARG A 85 -2.06 5.31 0.91
N GLY A 86 -0.90 4.99 1.45
CA GLY A 86 -0.61 5.30 2.83
C GLY A 86 0.70 4.69 3.31
N TYR A 87 0.84 4.63 4.62
CA TYR A 87 2.04 4.16 5.29
C TYR A 87 1.65 3.26 6.47
N ILE A 88 2.53 2.32 6.79
CA ILE A 88 2.49 1.65 8.09
C ILE A 88 3.18 2.56 9.10
N ILE A 89 2.45 2.96 10.13
CA ILE A 89 2.97 3.80 11.23
C ILE A 89 3.45 2.94 12.39
N ASN A 90 4.10 3.54 13.40
CA ASN A 90 4.68 2.83 14.55
C ASN A 90 3.67 1.93 15.31
N SER A 91 2.37 2.24 15.26
CA SER A 91 1.33 1.39 15.84
C SER A 91 1.07 0.09 15.05
N ARG A 92 1.81 -0.15 13.95
CA ARG A 92 1.59 -1.23 12.98
C ARG A 92 0.24 -1.16 12.25
N ASN A 93 -0.40 0.00 12.30
CA ASN A 93 -1.59 0.27 11.50
C ASN A 93 -1.16 0.76 10.12
N PHE A 94 -1.83 0.26 9.09
CA PHE A 94 -1.75 0.83 7.75
C PHE A 94 -2.81 1.92 7.63
N VAL A 95 -2.36 3.17 7.53
CA VAL A 95 -3.23 4.36 7.52
C VAL A 95 -3.01 5.16 6.25
N GLY A 96 -4.06 5.80 5.76
CA GLY A 96 -3.94 6.60 4.55
C GLY A 96 -5.24 7.11 3.99
N ARG A 97 -5.23 7.30 2.67
CA ARG A 97 -6.36 7.80 1.90
C ARG A 97 -6.69 6.83 0.78
N TRP A 98 -7.97 6.70 0.47
CA TRP A 98 -8.44 5.90 -0.63
C TRP A 98 -9.44 6.67 -1.48
N ARG A 99 -9.58 6.24 -2.74
CA ARG A 99 -10.57 6.75 -3.67
C ARG A 99 -10.93 5.70 -4.71
N PHE A 100 -12.09 5.83 -5.33
CA PHE A 100 -12.42 5.02 -6.50
C PHE A 100 -11.55 5.41 -7.72
N VAL A 101 -11.41 4.44 -8.60
CA VAL A 101 -10.75 4.57 -9.90
C VAL A 101 -11.83 4.25 -10.93
N ASP A 102 -12.67 5.25 -11.24
CA ASP A 102 -13.76 5.13 -12.18
C ASP A 102 -13.40 5.84 -13.50
N GLY A 103 -13.29 5.09 -14.60
CA GLY A 103 -13.11 5.66 -15.94
C GLY A 103 -11.83 6.50 -16.15
N ASP A 104 -11.89 7.42 -17.12
CA ASP A 104 -10.76 8.24 -17.59
C ASP A 104 -10.31 9.33 -16.58
N GLN A 105 -11.16 9.69 -15.61
CA GLN A 105 -10.85 10.73 -14.65
C GLN A 105 -10.78 10.20 -13.21
N PRO A 106 -9.73 10.54 -12.45
CA PRO A 106 -9.64 10.17 -11.06
C PRO A 106 -10.81 10.76 -10.27
N ALA A 107 -11.35 9.99 -9.32
CA ALA A 107 -12.38 10.49 -8.42
C ALA A 107 -11.94 11.81 -7.75
N GLN A 108 -12.86 12.79 -7.73
CA GLN A 108 -12.61 14.14 -7.20
C GLN A 108 -12.53 14.19 -5.66
N TRP A 109 -12.81 13.07 -4.99
CA TRP A 109 -12.81 12.96 -3.55
C TRP A 109 -11.90 11.81 -3.09
N GLU A 110 -11.48 11.89 -1.84
CA GLU A 110 -10.76 10.81 -1.17
C GLU A 110 -11.22 10.70 0.27
N ALA A 111 -11.30 9.49 0.79
CA ALA A 111 -11.65 9.21 2.17
C ALA A 111 -10.44 8.67 2.94
N ALA A 112 -10.41 8.93 4.26
CA ALA A 112 -9.39 8.36 5.13
C ALA A 112 -9.66 6.88 5.42
N PHE A 113 -8.62 6.12 5.73
CA PHE A 113 -8.74 4.77 6.26
C PHE A 113 -7.67 4.49 7.32
N SER A 114 -7.95 3.52 8.19
CA SER A 114 -7.00 2.91 9.12
C SER A 114 -7.29 1.41 9.20
N LEU A 115 -6.31 0.58 8.87
CA LEU A 115 -6.38 -0.87 8.94
C LEU A 115 -5.36 -1.38 9.95
N CYS A 116 -5.76 -2.33 10.78
CA CYS A 116 -4.88 -3.05 11.68
C CYS A 116 -4.95 -4.54 11.37
N LYS A 117 -3.89 -5.28 11.73
CA LYS A 117 -3.93 -6.73 11.70
C LYS A 117 -4.81 -7.21 12.85
N ASP A 118 -5.84 -7.99 12.53
CA ASP A 118 -6.59 -8.71 13.56
C ASP A 118 -5.67 -9.76 14.19
N THR A 119 -5.57 -9.71 15.51
CA THR A 119 -4.76 -10.62 16.34
C THR A 119 -5.62 -11.63 17.10
N ALA A 120 -6.95 -11.55 16.98
CA ALA A 120 -7.87 -12.41 17.72
C ALA A 120 -7.88 -13.88 17.25
N LEU A 121 -7.13 -14.23 16.20
CA LEU A 121 -7.14 -15.57 15.57
C LEU A 121 -5.74 -16.16 15.33
N SER A 122 -4.69 -15.65 15.98
CA SER A 122 -3.32 -16.22 15.88
C SER A 122 -3.02 -17.22 16.97
#